data_AF-A0A086AQ83-F1
#
_entry.id   AF-A0A086AQ83-F1
#
_cell.length_a   1.000
_cell.length_b   1.000
_cell.length_c   1.000
_cell.angle_alpha   90.00
_cell.angle_beta   90.00
_cell.angle_gamma   90.00
#
_symmetry.space_group_name_H-M   'P 1'
#
loop_
_entity.id
_entity.type
_entity.pdbx_description
1 polymer ?
#
loop_
_entity_poly.entity_id
_entity_poly.type
_entity_poly.pdbx_seq_one_letter_code
_entity_poly.pdbx_strand_id
1 'polypeptide(L)'
;MKLLELVQYFRSGGSYEDFCQIQSLDTESEVVEIYMEQPLKIDNNLAFFEIEKTEGNIEYSNNGMKYSNLFDFYYFLDAIEESNTGDNHALSNEELTKALYNYALNDA
;
A
#
# COMPACT_ATOMS: atom_id res chain seq x y z
N MET A 1 -2.18 -5.45 -8.59
CA MET A 1 -1.89 -4.04 -8.95
C MET A 1 -0.51 -3.67 -8.43
N LYS A 2 0.17 -2.70 -9.02
CA LYS A 2 1.49 -2.20 -8.60
C LYS A 2 1.34 -0.98 -7.68
N LEU A 3 2.41 -0.64 -6.95
CA LEU A 3 2.42 0.54 -6.07
C LEU A 3 2.13 1.85 -6.83
N LEU A 4 2.66 2.00 -8.05
CA LEU A 4 2.36 3.17 -8.89
C LEU A 4 0.86 3.28 -9.23
N GLU A 5 0.20 2.15 -9.50
CA GLU A 5 -1.23 2.11 -9.82
C GLU A 5 -2.07 2.48 -8.59
N LEU A 6 -1.63 2.05 -7.40
CA LEU A 6 -2.27 2.41 -6.13
C LEU A 6 -2.16 3.91 -5.86
N VAL A 7 -0.96 4.47 -5.99
CA VAL A 7 -0.71 5.92 -5.88
C VAL A 7 -1.59 6.70 -6.85
N GLN A 8 -1.64 6.27 -8.12
CA GLN A 8 -2.45 6.91 -9.15
C GLN A 8 -3.95 6.87 -8.81
N TYR A 9 -4.45 5.74 -8.32
CA TYR A 9 -5.86 5.58 -7.95
C TYR A 9 -6.27 6.59 -6.86
N PHE A 10 -5.53 6.66 -5.76
CA PHE A 10 -5.87 7.55 -4.65
C PHE A 10 -5.63 9.03 -4.96
N ARG A 11 -4.55 9.36 -5.70
CA ARG A 11 -4.33 10.74 -6.15
C ARG A 11 -5.34 11.22 -7.20
N SER A 12 -6.05 10.30 -7.85
CA SER A 12 -7.15 10.62 -8.77
C SER A 12 -8.51 10.74 -8.07
N GLY A 13 -8.54 10.71 -6.74
CA GLY A 13 -9.77 10.85 -5.94
C GLY A 13 -10.49 9.53 -5.64
N GLY A 14 -9.82 8.38 -5.81
CA GLY A 14 -10.34 7.10 -5.34
C GLY A 14 -10.50 7.08 -3.81
N SER A 15 -11.61 6.54 -3.32
CA SER A 15 -11.87 6.39 -1.88
C SER A 15 -11.37 5.06 -1.35
N TYR A 16 -11.14 5.00 -0.03
CA TYR A 16 -10.75 3.76 0.65
C TYR A 16 -11.90 2.75 0.64
N GLU A 17 -13.14 3.20 0.86
CA GLU A 17 -14.32 2.36 0.88
C GLU A 17 -14.57 1.69 -0.47
N ASP A 18 -14.48 2.45 -1.57
CA ASP A 18 -14.60 1.89 -2.92
C ASP A 18 -13.45 0.92 -3.21
N PHE A 19 -12.24 1.23 -2.75
CA PHE A 19 -11.08 0.37 -2.91
C PHE A 19 -11.28 -0.97 -2.20
N CYS A 20 -11.74 -0.96 -0.95
CA CYS A 20 -12.02 -2.18 -0.20
C CYS A 20 -13.09 -3.03 -0.89
N GLN A 21 -14.15 -2.42 -1.42
CA GLN A 21 -15.15 -3.15 -2.20
C GLN A 21 -14.57 -3.80 -3.45
N ILE A 22 -13.73 -3.07 -4.21
CA ILE A 22 -13.06 -3.58 -5.42
C ILE A 22 -12.14 -4.76 -5.08
N GLN A 23 -11.41 -4.68 -3.98
CA GLN A 23 -10.48 -5.73 -3.53
C GLN A 23 -11.14 -6.82 -2.69
N SER A 24 -12.46 -6.74 -2.44
CA SER A 24 -13.20 -7.65 -1.55
C SER A 24 -12.60 -7.74 -0.13
N LEU A 25 -12.19 -6.59 0.41
CA LEU A 25 -11.67 -6.43 1.77
C LEU A 25 -12.79 -6.05 2.73
N ASP A 26 -12.68 -6.48 3.98
CA ASP A 26 -13.59 -6.07 5.05
C ASP A 26 -13.31 -4.62 5.48
N THR A 27 -14.29 -3.73 5.28
CA THR A 27 -14.19 -2.32 5.71
C THR A 27 -14.25 -2.15 7.23
N GLU A 28 -14.70 -3.17 7.96
CA GLU A 28 -14.75 -3.18 9.42
C GLU A 28 -13.48 -3.76 10.05
N SER A 29 -12.51 -4.22 9.24
CA SER A 29 -11.19 -4.65 9.75
C SER A 29 -10.51 -3.50 10.48
N GLU A 30 -9.79 -3.82 11.56
CA GLU A 30 -9.06 -2.81 12.34
C GLU A 30 -8.05 -2.07 11.44
N VAL A 31 -7.33 -2.84 10.63
CA VAL A 31 -6.30 -2.35 9.71
C VAL A 31 -6.25 -3.26 8.48
N VAL A 32 -6.25 -2.66 7.30
CA VAL A 32 -5.77 -3.32 6.08
C VAL A 32 -4.30 -3.02 5.93
N GLU A 33 -3.51 -4.04 5.62
CA GLU A 33 -2.07 -3.95 5.40
C GLU A 33 -1.74 -4.10 3.91
N ILE A 34 -0.72 -3.37 3.46
CA ILE A 34 -0.24 -3.40 2.08
C ILE A 34 1.02 -4.26 2.03
N TYR A 35 0.93 -5.35 1.27
CA TYR A 35 2.02 -6.29 1.06
C TYR A 35 2.50 -6.24 -0.39
N MET A 36 3.74 -6.67 -0.63
CA MET A 36 4.30 -6.85 -1.97
C MET A 36 4.86 -8.26 -2.13
N GLU A 37 4.65 -8.85 -3.31
CA GLU A 37 5.24 -10.14 -3.67
C GLU A 37 6.77 -10.11 -3.55
N GLN A 38 7.33 -11.20 -3.03
CA GLN A 38 8.77 -11.38 -2.97
C GLN A 38 9.37 -11.90 -4.29
N PRO A 39 10.60 -11.50 -4.65
CA PRO A 39 11.47 -10.54 -3.93
C PRO A 39 11.03 -9.09 -4.16
N LEU A 40 11.13 -8.23 -3.13
CA LEU A 40 10.69 -6.83 -3.19
C LEU A 40 11.28 -6.06 -4.38
N LYS A 41 10.44 -5.78 -5.38
CA LYS A 41 10.76 -4.94 -6.53
C LYS A 41 9.63 -3.97 -6.76
N ILE A 42 9.95 -2.72 -7.07
CA ILE A 42 8.96 -1.64 -7.24
C ILE A 42 7.85 -1.94 -8.26
N ASP A 43 8.09 -2.86 -9.19
CA ASP A 43 7.17 -3.29 -10.24
C ASP A 43 6.43 -4.60 -9.96
N ASN A 44 6.63 -5.21 -8.79
CA ASN A 44 5.89 -6.39 -8.34
C ASN A 44 4.45 -6.06 -7.96
N ASN A 45 3.62 -7.10 -7.89
CA ASN A 45 2.25 -6.94 -7.45
C ASN A 45 2.19 -6.70 -5.94
N LEU A 46 1.23 -5.86 -5.58
CA LEU A 46 0.72 -5.72 -4.24
C LEU A 46 -0.36 -6.75 -3.95
N ALA A 47 -0.46 -7.10 -2.68
CA ALA A 47 -1.60 -7.79 -2.09
C ALA A 47 -2.06 -7.02 -0.85
N PHE A 48 -3.33 -7.14 -0.52
CA PHE A 48 -3.95 -6.42 0.59
C PHE A 48 -4.58 -7.44 1.51
N PHE A 49 -4.31 -7.31 2.80
CA PHE A 49 -4.81 -8.27 3.79
C PHE A 49 -5.27 -7.52 5.04
N GLU A 50 -6.40 -7.93 5.57
CA GLU A 50 -6.88 -7.55 6.89
C GLU A 50 -5.91 -8.09 7.94
N ILE A 51 -5.56 -7.25 8.93
CA ILE A 51 -4.56 -7.58 9.96
C ILE A 51 -4.94 -8.85 10.74
N GLU A 52 -6.23 -9.16 10.86
CA GLU A 52 -6.74 -10.38 11.49
C GLU A 52 -6.33 -11.65 10.74
N LYS A 53 -6.02 -11.55 9.44
CA LYS A 53 -5.53 -12.67 8.62
C LYS A 53 -4.01 -12.83 8.65
N THR A 54 -3.29 -11.71 8.78
CA THR A 54 -1.82 -11.70 8.78
C THR A 54 -1.24 -11.81 10.17
N GLU A 55 -2.04 -11.52 11.21
CA GLU A 55 -1.61 -11.38 12.60
C GLU A 55 -0.47 -10.34 12.76
N GLY A 56 -0.40 -9.36 11.85
CA GLY A 56 0.65 -8.32 11.83
C GLY A 56 2.04 -8.83 11.45
N ASN A 57 2.14 -9.99 10.78
CA ASN A 57 3.44 -10.56 10.40
C ASN A 57 4.09 -9.80 9.24
N ILE A 58 5.36 -9.41 9.40
CA ILE A 58 6.17 -8.78 8.33
C ILE A 58 6.20 -9.64 7.06
N GLU A 59 6.20 -10.96 7.23
CA GLU A 59 6.25 -11.93 6.14
C GLU A 59 4.99 -12.77 6.14
N TYR A 60 4.29 -12.83 5.01
CA TYR A 60 3.04 -13.56 4.88
C TYR A 60 3.06 -14.49 3.68
N SER A 61 2.50 -15.68 3.84
CA SER A 61 2.39 -16.65 2.75
C SER A 61 0.92 -16.98 2.50
N ASN A 62 0.46 -16.72 1.30
CA ASN A 62 -0.91 -17.00 0.89
C ASN A 62 -0.92 -17.65 -0.49
N ASN A 63 -1.62 -18.77 -0.64
CA ASN A 63 -1.72 -19.54 -1.89
C ASN A 63 -0.38 -19.90 -2.53
N GLY A 64 0.64 -20.19 -1.71
CA GLY A 64 1.99 -20.56 -2.17
C GLY A 64 2.84 -19.38 -2.66
N MET A 65 2.32 -18.16 -2.62
CA MET A 65 3.08 -16.93 -2.86
C MET A 65 3.54 -16.33 -1.53
N LYS A 66 4.72 -15.71 -1.53
CA LYS A 66 5.31 -15.02 -0.39
C LYS A 66 5.22 -13.52 -0.59
N TYR A 67 4.94 -12.84 0.50
CA TYR A 67 4.80 -11.41 0.52
C TYR A 67 5.51 -10.81 1.73
N SER A 68 6.05 -9.61 1.56
CA SER A 68 6.53 -8.79 2.67
C SER A 68 5.60 -7.61 2.85
N ASN A 69 5.28 -7.29 4.10
CA ASN A 69 4.56 -6.10 4.50
C ASN A 69 5.37 -4.86 4.09
N LEU A 70 4.70 -3.85 3.54
CA LEU A 70 5.29 -2.55 3.27
C LEU A 70 4.95 -1.55 4.38
N PHE A 71 3.64 -1.43 4.66
CA PHE A 71 3.05 -0.53 5.66
C PHE A 71 1.54 -0.80 5.74
N ASP A 72 0.87 -0.24 6.74
CA ASP A 72 -0.59 -0.24 6.82
C ASP A 72 -1.23 0.78 5.85
N PHE A 73 -2.52 0.60 5.59
CA PHE A 73 -3.26 1.44 4.65
C PHE A 73 -3.48 2.87 5.17
N TYR A 74 -3.53 3.08 6.49
CA TYR A 74 -3.70 4.42 7.07
C TYR A 74 -2.46 5.28 6.82
N TYR A 75 -1.27 4.72 7.07
CA TYR A 75 0.00 5.36 6.72
C TYR A 75 0.05 5.73 5.24
N PHE A 76 -0.38 4.82 4.36
CA PHE A 76 -0.43 5.10 2.94
C PHE A 76 -1.37 6.27 2.60
N LEU A 77 -2.57 6.33 3.19
CA LEU A 77 -3.52 7.41 2.97
C LEU A 77 -2.98 8.75 3.47
N ASP A 78 -2.39 8.78 4.66
CA ASP A 78 -1.74 9.97 5.22
C ASP A 78 -0.63 10.46 4.29
N ALA A 79 0.23 9.56 3.80
CA ALA A 79 1.29 9.91 2.85
C ALA A 79 0.74 10.47 1.52
N ILE A 80 -0.40 9.97 1.06
CA ILE A 80 -1.08 10.51 -0.13
C ILE A 80 -1.63 11.90 0.15
N GLU A 81 -2.31 12.12 1.29
CA GLU A 81 -2.84 13.42 1.68
C GLU A 81 -1.73 14.46 1.81
N GLU A 82 -0.66 14.14 2.55
CA GLU A 82 0.52 15.01 2.71
C GLU A 82 1.18 15.36 1.37
N SER A 83 1.23 14.40 0.44
CA SER A 83 1.77 14.64 -0.92
C SER A 83 0.90 15.58 -1.75
N ASN A 84 -0.40 15.69 -1.41
CA ASN A 84 -1.35 16.56 -2.09
C ASN A 84 -1.48 17.93 -1.42
N THR A 85 -1.16 18.05 -0.13
CA THR A 85 -1.28 19.30 0.64
C THR A 85 0.02 19.66 1.35
N GLY A 86 0.89 20.46 0.71
CA GLY A 86 2.10 20.99 1.34
C GLY A 86 3.04 21.65 0.35
N ASP A 87 4.20 22.16 0.82
CA ASP A 87 5.32 22.60 -0.04
C ASP A 87 5.86 21.44 -0.91
N ASN A 88 5.49 20.19 -0.59
CA ASN A 88 5.71 18.95 -1.34
C ASN A 88 4.72 18.73 -2.49
N HIS A 89 3.93 19.74 -2.88
CA HIS A 89 3.01 19.73 -4.04
C HIS A 89 3.66 19.33 -5.39
N ALA A 90 4.97 19.06 -5.41
CA ALA A 90 5.80 18.85 -6.57
C ALA A 90 6.08 17.37 -6.92
N LEU A 91 5.80 16.38 -6.05
CA LEU A 91 6.13 15.00 -6.39
C LEU A 91 5.18 14.44 -7.45
N SER A 92 5.76 14.01 -8.57
CA SER A 92 5.09 13.15 -9.55
C SER A 92 4.68 11.82 -8.92
N ASN A 93 3.76 11.09 -9.56
CA ASN A 93 3.34 9.77 -9.10
C ASN A 93 4.53 8.82 -8.99
N GLU A 94 5.47 8.92 -9.91
CA GLU A 94 6.69 8.13 -9.96
C GLU A 94 7.64 8.46 -8.79
N GLU A 95 7.77 9.74 -8.43
CA GLU A 95 8.61 10.16 -7.29
C GLU A 95 8.00 9.73 -5.96
N LEU A 96 6.69 9.90 -5.77
CA LEU A 96 6.01 9.43 -4.56
C LEU A 96 6.07 7.90 -4.43
N THR A 97 5.87 7.18 -5.54
CA THR A 97 6.01 5.71 -5.56
C THR A 97 7.40 5.28 -5.12
N LYS A 98 8.46 5.97 -5.60
CA LYS A 98 9.84 5.68 -5.19
C LYS A 98 10.08 6.03 -3.73
N ALA A 99 9.53 7.13 -3.23
CA ALA A 99 9.66 7.52 -1.83
C ALA A 99 9.01 6.48 -0.90
N LEU A 100 7.78 6.07 -1.18
CA LEU A 100 7.07 5.03 -0.43
C LEU A 100 7.79 3.67 -0.49
N TYR A 101 8.26 3.27 -1.68
CA TYR A 101 9.04 2.04 -1.82
C TYR A 101 10.35 2.07 -1.03
N ASN A 102 11.08 3.20 -1.08
CA ASN A 102 12.31 3.36 -0.31
C ASN A 102 12.03 3.39 1.19
N TYR A 103 10.93 4.01 1.64
CA TYR A 103 10.53 3.98 3.04
C TYR A 103 10.33 2.54 3.50
N ALA A 104 9.50 1.76 2.78
CA ALA A 104 9.23 0.37 3.11
C ALA A 104 10.48 -0.53 3.13
N LEU A 105 11.51 -0.22 2.33
CA LEU A 105 12.77 -0.96 2.34
C LEU A 105 13.72 -0.61 3.49
N ASN A 106 13.61 0.60 4.05
CA ASN A 106 14.55 1.10 5.06
C ASN A 106 13.97 1.15 6.48
N ASP A 107 12.64 1.11 6.61
CA ASP A 107 11.93 1.05 7.90
C ASP A 107 11.67 -0.41 8.34
N ALA A 108 11.95 -1.39 7.47
CA ALA A 108 11.83 -2.84 7.73
C ALA A 108 12.98 -3.42 8.57
#